data_AF-A0A0G0YWY3-F1
#
_entry.id   AF-A0A0G0YWY3-F1
#
_cell.length_a   1.000
_cell.length_b   1.000
_cell.length_c   1.000
_cell.angle_alpha   90.00
_cell.angle_beta   90.00
_cell.angle_gamma   90.00
#
_symmetry.space_group_name_H-M   'P 1'
#
loop_
_entity.id
_entity.type
_entity.pdbx_description
1 polymer ?
#
loop_
_entity_poly.entity_id
_entity_poly.type
_entity_poly.pdbx_seq_one_letter_code
_entity_poly.pdbx_strand_id
1 'polypeptide(L)'
;MHIKLSGGNYEVYVYVPNNYATTANAKYTVYYNGGSTVRSINQNNYYNAWVSIGTYNFTSGTTKRIRLTDATGETNYNLRVGFDAVKFTPR
;
A
#
# COMPACT_ATOMS: atom_id res chain seq x y z
N MET A 1 11.30 11.16 -0.85
CA MET A 1 10.72 11.23 -2.21
C MET A 1 9.62 12.28 -2.25
N HIS A 2 9.85 13.42 -2.92
CA HIS A 2 8.90 14.54 -3.02
C HIS A 2 8.07 14.47 -4.31
N ILE A 3 7.15 13.50 -4.40
CA ILE A 3 6.10 13.55 -5.43
C ILE A 3 5.05 14.58 -4.98
N LYS A 4 4.67 15.50 -5.88
CA LYS A 4 3.52 16.38 -5.70
C LYS A 4 2.37 15.85 -6.55
N LEU A 5 1.22 15.57 -5.95
CA LEU A 5 0.02 15.21 -6.69
C LEU A 5 -0.69 16.49 -7.15
N SER A 6 -1.31 16.45 -8.33
CA SER A 6 -2.13 17.56 -8.86
C SER A 6 -3.50 17.66 -8.18
N GLY A 7 -3.82 16.74 -7.27
CA GLY A 7 -5.18 16.51 -6.77
C GLY A 7 -5.99 15.67 -7.75
N GLY A 8 -7.04 15.01 -7.25
CA GLY A 8 -7.90 14.12 -8.04
C GLY A 8 -7.75 12.66 -7.67
N ASN A 9 -8.26 11.78 -8.52
CA ASN A 9 -8.26 10.34 -8.29
C ASN A 9 -6.93 9.72 -8.74
N TYR A 10 -6.37 8.88 -7.87
CA TYR A 10 -5.16 8.11 -8.16
C TYR A 10 -5.39 6.67 -7.77
N GLU A 11 -5.01 5.76 -8.67
CA GLU A 11 -4.83 4.37 -8.31
C GLU A 11 -3.47 4.20 -7.62
N VAL A 12 -3.52 3.59 -6.44
CA VAL A 12 -2.36 3.37 -5.59
C VAL A 12 -1.92 1.92 -5.76
N TYR A 13 -0.65 1.76 -6.13
CA TYR A 13 0.02 0.48 -6.21
C TYR A 13 1.09 0.38 -5.14
N VAL A 14 1.27 -0.82 -4.59
CA VAL A 14 2.39 -1.20 -3.73
C VAL A 14 3.21 -2.27 -4.44
N TYR A 15 4.53 -2.20 -4.30
CA TYR A 15 5.40 -3.24 -4.84
C TYR A 15 5.60 -4.33 -3.79
N VAL A 16 5.30 -5.57 -4.16
CA VAL A 16 5.56 -6.76 -3.33
C VAL A 16 6.86 -7.40 -3.83
N PRO A 17 7.94 -7.40 -3.02
CA PRO A 17 9.20 -8.01 -3.40
C PRO A 17 9.10 -9.54 -3.42
N ASN A 18 10.00 -10.20 -4.16
CA ASN A 18 10.03 -11.67 -4.23
C ASN A 18 10.39 -12.37 -2.91
N ASN A 19 11.14 -11.71 -2.02
CA ASN A 19 11.65 -12.28 -0.79
C ASN A 19 11.08 -11.55 0.43
N TYR A 20 10.96 -12.27 1.54
CA TYR A 20 10.57 -11.71 2.84
C TYR A 20 9.17 -11.05 2.88
N ALA A 21 8.27 -11.42 1.96
CA ALA A 21 6.89 -10.91 1.86
C ALA A 21 5.88 -12.07 1.95
N THR A 22 5.87 -12.78 3.09
CA THR A 22 5.12 -14.05 3.25
C THR A 22 3.81 -13.92 4.02
N THR A 23 3.48 -12.75 4.57
CA THR A 23 2.18 -12.52 5.23
C THR A 23 1.01 -12.71 4.25
N ALA A 24 -0.06 -13.34 4.73
CA ALA A 24 -1.32 -13.41 4.00
C ALA A 24 -2.24 -12.21 4.28
N ASN A 25 -1.84 -11.30 5.17
CA ASN A 25 -2.70 -10.23 5.67
C ASN A 25 -1.93 -8.91 5.89
N ALA A 26 -1.16 -8.46 4.89
CA ALA A 26 -0.49 -7.17 4.93
C ALA A 26 -1.51 -6.03 4.91
N LYS A 27 -1.56 -5.23 5.98
CA LYS A 27 -2.56 -4.15 6.16
C LYS A 27 -1.98 -2.79 5.79
N TYR A 28 -2.46 -2.24 4.69
CA TYR A 28 -2.12 -0.90 4.21
C TYR A 28 -3.22 0.08 4.61
N THR A 29 -2.91 1.06 5.45
CA THR A 29 -3.78 2.22 5.68
C THR A 29 -3.50 3.29 4.63
N VAL A 30 -4.50 3.58 3.81
CA VAL A 30 -4.45 4.66 2.81
C VAL A 30 -5.11 5.88 3.41
N TYR A 31 -4.37 6.98 3.55
CA TYR A 31 -4.93 8.27 3.95
C TYR A 31 -5.17 9.10 2.70
N TYR A 32 -6.41 9.50 2.48
CA TYR A 32 -6.86 10.19 1.28
C TYR A 32 -7.74 11.40 1.66
N ASN A 33 -8.17 12.18 0.68
CA ASN A 33 -9.02 13.34 0.92
C ASN A 33 -10.36 12.91 1.53
N GLY A 34 -10.65 13.33 2.75
CA GLY A 34 -11.87 12.99 3.47
C GLY A 34 -11.78 11.78 4.40
N GLY A 35 -10.61 11.13 4.55
CA GLY A 35 -10.45 10.09 5.57
C GLY A 35 -9.32 9.09 5.33
N SER A 36 -9.50 7.88 5.86
CA SER A 36 -8.59 6.76 5.61
C SER A 36 -9.35 5.44 5.53
N THR A 37 -8.73 4.47 4.85
CA THR A 37 -9.25 3.10 4.79
C THR A 37 -8.10 2.10 4.92
N VAL A 38 -8.41 0.90 5.41
CA VAL A 38 -7.47 -0.21 5.46
C VAL A 38 -7.74 -1.16 4.31
N ARG A 39 -6.69 -1.51 3.57
CA ARG A 39 -6.70 -2.54 2.55
C ARG A 39 -5.77 -3.65 2.98
N SER A 40 -6.29 -4.87 2.99
CA SER A 40 -5.47 -6.05 3.22
C SER A 40 -5.18 -6.77 1.92
N ILE A 41 -3.93 -7.22 1.76
CA ILE A 41 -3.54 -8.11 0.67
C ILE A 41 -2.75 -9.29 1.22
N ASN A 42 -2.86 -10.42 0.54
CA ASN A 42 -1.98 -11.56 0.73
C ASN A 42 -0.70 -11.35 -0.08
N GLN A 43 0.42 -11.03 0.57
CA GLN A 43 1.70 -10.80 -0.11
C GLN A 43 2.30 -12.10 -0.68
N ASN A 44 2.00 -13.24 -0.08
CA ASN A 44 2.49 -14.54 -0.51
C ASN A 44 1.98 -14.95 -1.92
N ASN A 45 1.00 -14.24 -2.46
CA ASN A 45 0.48 -14.46 -3.82
C ASN A 45 1.29 -13.73 -4.91
N TYR A 46 2.28 -12.92 -4.55
CA TYR A 46 2.95 -12.01 -5.48
C TYR A 46 4.47 -12.13 -5.40
N TYR A 47 5.14 -11.93 -6.54
CA TYR A 47 6.59 -11.98 -6.67
C TYR A 47 7.05 -10.85 -7.59
N ASN A 48 7.81 -9.89 -7.07
CA ASN A 48 8.32 -8.75 -7.83
C ASN A 48 7.21 -8.04 -8.65
N ALA A 49 6.09 -7.74 -7.99
CA ALA A 49 4.88 -7.29 -8.67
C ALA A 49 4.32 -5.99 -8.07
N TRP A 50 3.77 -5.14 -8.95
CA TRP A 50 2.94 -4.02 -8.55
C TRP A 50 1.50 -4.48 -8.31
N VAL A 51 1.02 -4.35 -7.09
CA VAL A 51 -0.32 -4.74 -6.67
C VAL A 51 -1.15 -3.49 -6.41
N SER A 52 -2.30 -3.38 -7.07
CA SER A 52 -3.26 -2.30 -6.80
C SER A 52 -3.92 -2.53 -5.44
N ILE A 53 -3.95 -1.49 -4.61
CA ILE A 53 -4.71 -1.50 -3.36
C ILE A 53 -6.01 -0.71 -3.45
N GLY A 54 -6.22 0.04 -4.55
CA GLY A 54 -7.45 0.76 -4.85
C GLY A 54 -7.23 2.13 -5.47
N THR A 55 -8.33 2.80 -5.81
CA THR A 55 -8.35 4.18 -6.30
C THR A 55 -8.91 5.12 -5.24
N TYR A 56 -8.21 6.23 -5.01
CA TYR A 56 -8.53 7.19 -3.95
C TYR A 56 -8.39 8.62 -4.43
N ASN A 57 -9.23 9.51 -3.89
CA ASN A 57 -9.15 10.94 -4.15
C ASN A 57 -8.09 11.58 -3.23
N PHE A 58 -7.10 12.28 -3.79
CA PHE A 58 -6.09 13.02 -3.03
C PHE A 58 -6.24 14.52 -3.26
N THR A 59 -5.87 15.32 -2.25
CA THR A 59 -5.67 16.75 -2.43
C THR A 59 -4.39 17.04 -3.21
N SER A 60 -4.31 18.21 -3.82
CA SER A 60 -3.07 18.66 -4.44
C SER A 60 -2.00 18.90 -3.38
N GLY A 61 -0.73 18.65 -3.73
CA GLY A 61 0.39 18.84 -2.80
C GLY A 61 1.15 17.56 -2.48
N THR A 62 1.82 17.56 -1.34
CA THR A 62 2.79 16.52 -0.94
C THR A 62 2.29 15.61 0.17
N THR A 63 1.11 15.88 0.74
CA THR A 63 0.52 15.23 1.91
C THR A 63 -0.13 13.86 1.63
N LYS A 64 0.41 13.08 0.69
CA LYS A 64 0.02 11.67 0.51
C LYS A 64 0.68 10.80 1.58
N ARG A 65 -0.08 9.87 2.16
CA ARG A 65 0.44 8.93 3.16
C ARG A 65 -0.18 7.56 2.99
N ILE A 66 0.69 6.56 2.89
CA ILE A 66 0.34 5.15 2.99
C ILE A 66 1.13 4.58 4.18
N ARG A 67 0.46 3.87 5.08
CA ARG A 67 1.11 3.19 6.20
C ARG A 67 0.95 1.69 6.03
N LEU A 68 2.05 0.96 6.13
CA LEU A 68 2.04 -0.49 6.31
C LEU A 68 2.35 -0.80 7.78
N THR A 69 1.73 -1.84 8.33
CA THR A 69 1.98 -2.31 9.69
C THR A 69 2.35 -3.79 9.67
N ASP A 70 3.22 -4.19 10.59
CA ASP A 70 3.59 -5.58 10.87
C ASP A 70 2.59 -6.31 11.79
N ALA A 71 1.69 -5.57 12.45
CA ALA A 71 0.53 -6.10 13.15
C ALA A 71 -0.53 -6.68 12.19
N THR A 72 -0.21 -7.82 11.56
CA THR A 72 -1.07 -8.51 10.59
C THR A 72 -2.27 -9.20 11.25
N GLY A 73 -2.18 -9.51 12.55
CA GLY A 73 -3.22 -10.25 13.28
C GLY A 73 -3.26 -11.74 12.92
N GLU A 74 -2.21 -12.24 12.27
CA GLU A 74 -2.01 -13.67 12.00
C GLU A 74 -1.46 -14.36 13.26
N THR A 75 -1.83 -15.63 13.47
CA THR A 75 -1.34 -16.43 14.60
C THR A 75 0.04 -17.03 14.35
N ASN A 76 0.48 -17.10 13.09
CA ASN A 76 1.83 -17.50 12.74
C ASN A 76 2.78 -16.30 12.77
N TYR A 77 3.60 -16.22 13.82
CA TYR A 77 4.55 -15.13 14.04
C TYR A 77 5.82 -15.20 13.18
N ASN A 78 6.01 -16.25 12.37
CA ASN A 78 7.16 -16.37 11.47
C ASN A 78 6.92 -15.75 10.08
N LEU A 79 5.73 -15.22 9.83
CA LEU A 79 5.40 -14.54 8.57
C LEU A 79 6.08 -13.17 8.51
N ARG A 80 6.45 -12.77 7.31
CA ARG A 80 7.23 -11.55 7.07
C ARG A 80 6.43 -10.57 6.24
N VAL A 81 6.55 -9.29 6.58
CA VAL A 81 5.93 -8.19 5.84
C VAL A 81 6.98 -7.55 4.93
N GLY A 82 6.73 -7.56 3.63
CA GLY A 82 7.58 -6.93 2.63
C GLY A 82 7.17 -5.49 2.35
N PHE A 83 8.17 -4.61 2.17
CA PHE A 83 7.98 -3.24 1.71
C PHE A 83 9.11 -2.86 0.76
N ASP A 84 8.78 -2.20 -0.33
CA ASP A 84 9.76 -1.66 -1.27
C ASP A 84 9.32 -0.26 -1.73
N ALA A 85 8.28 -0.20 -2.57
CA ALA A 85 7.85 1.03 -3.22
C ALA A 85 6.33 1.22 -3.29
N VAL A 86 5.92 2.48 -3.47
CA VAL A 86 4.53 2.88 -3.70
C VAL A 86 4.46 3.74 -4.96
N LYS A 87 3.46 3.50 -5.81
CA LYS A 87 3.22 4.25 -7.05
C LYS A 87 1.79 4.79 -7.06
N PHE A 88 1.66 6.07 -7.45
CA PHE A 88 0.38 6.75 -7.64
C PHE A 88 0.19 7.00 -9.12
N THR A 89 -0.87 6.46 -9.70
CA THR A 89 -1.20 6.62 -11.14
C THR A 89 -2.48 7.44 -11.27
N PRO A 90 -2.48 8.61 -11.93
CA PRO A 90 -3.70 9.38 -12.16
C PRO A 90 -4.80 8.54 -12.83
N ARG A 91 -6.05 8.80 -12.47
CA ARG A 91 -7.26 8.18 -13.06
C ARG A 91 -8.21 9.24 -13.56
#